data_AF-A0A2A7MCA7-F1
#
_entry.id   AF-A0A2A7MCA7-F1
#
_cell.length_a   1.000
_cell.length_b   1.000
_cell.length_c   1.000
_cell.angle_alpha   90.00
_cell.angle_beta   90.00
_cell.angle_gamma   90.00
#
_symmetry.space_group_name_H-M   'P 1'
#
loop_
_entity.id
_entity.type
_entity.pdbx_description
1 polymer ?
#
loop_
_entity_poly.entity_id
_entity_poly.type
_entity_poly.pdbx_seq_one_letter_code
_entity_poly.pdbx_strand_id
1 'polypeptide(L)'
;MNKTMSLRIKQLLLNGVIGVVWIASGIMQLIKVNRTVELILSVVFLISLCITFVPYFVKTESEDELSQHNMEKARSIVLEILVLGMTTCILISTISNNMLIDFKAVMLLLAGVAYLLKYILFIYYEKVGD
;
A
#
# COMPACT_ATOMS: atom_id res chain seq x y z
N MET A 1 10.44 -6.89 -30.24
CA MET A 1 10.89 -7.34 -28.91
C MET A 1 9.74 -7.12 -27.94
N ASN A 2 8.97 -8.16 -27.61
CA ASN A 2 7.86 -8.04 -26.66
C ASN A 2 8.47 -7.78 -25.28
N LYS A 3 8.52 -6.52 -24.84
CA LYS A 3 8.91 -6.17 -23.47
C LYS A 3 7.82 -6.68 -22.53
N THR A 4 8.02 -7.86 -21.96
CA THR A 4 7.21 -8.35 -20.83
C THR A 4 7.63 -7.61 -19.57
N MET A 5 6.66 -7.16 -18.79
CA MET A 5 6.89 -6.55 -17.48
C MET A 5 7.25 -7.65 -16.48
N SER A 6 8.29 -7.43 -15.67
CA SER A 6 8.63 -8.38 -14.61
C SER A 6 7.66 -8.30 -13.43
N LEU A 7 7.50 -9.42 -12.71
CA LEU A 7 6.62 -9.48 -11.54
C LEU A 7 7.00 -8.45 -10.47
N ARG A 8 8.30 -8.23 -10.25
CA ARG A 8 8.79 -7.18 -9.33
C ARG A 8 8.33 -5.78 -9.71
N ILE A 9 8.37 -5.44 -11.01
CA ILE A 9 7.91 -4.13 -11.49
C ILE A 9 6.40 -4.02 -11.32
N LYS A 10 5.63 -5.05 -11.67
CA LYS A 10 4.19 -5.09 -11.43
C LYS A 10 3.87 -4.85 -9.95
N GLN A 11 4.52 -5.57 -9.03
CA GLN A 11 4.25 -5.43 -7.59
C GLN A 11 4.73 -4.09 -7.01
N LEU A 12 5.82 -3.51 -7.55
CA LEU A 12 6.28 -2.17 -7.20
C LEU A 12 5.21 -1.13 -7.56
N LEU A 13 4.64 -1.20 -8.76
CA LEU A 13 3.59 -0.27 -9.21
C LEU A 13 2.29 -0.47 -8.42
N LEU A 14 1.87 -1.72 -8.22
CA LEU A 14 0.60 -2.04 -7.56
C LEU A 14 0.59 -1.85 -6.05
N ASN A 15 1.74 -1.96 -5.36
CA ASN A 15 1.75 -1.87 -3.90
C ASN A 15 2.87 -0.97 -3.35
N GLY A 16 4.06 -0.96 -3.96
CA GLY A 16 5.15 -0.09 -3.49
C GLY A 16 4.84 1.40 -3.64
N VAL A 17 4.63 1.86 -4.88
CA VAL A 17 4.34 3.28 -5.19
C VAL A 17 3.06 3.74 -4.50
N ILE A 18 2.00 2.92 -4.56
CA ILE A 18 0.72 3.23 -3.90
C ILE A 18 0.92 3.36 -2.38
N GLY A 19 1.63 2.42 -1.75
CA GLY A 19 1.89 2.45 -0.32
C GLY A 19 2.57 3.75 0.13
N VAL A 20 3.61 4.17 -0.59
CA VAL A 20 4.32 5.44 -0.31
C VAL A 20 3.39 6.65 -0.45
N VAL A 21 2.60 6.72 -1.52
CA VAL A 21 1.67 7.84 -1.76
C VAL A 21 0.60 7.91 -0.67
N TRP A 22 0.07 6.77 -0.22
CA TRP A 22 -0.92 6.71 0.85
C TRP A 22 -0.35 7.13 2.20
N ILE A 23 0.87 6.67 2.55
CA ILE A 23 1.56 7.09 3.78
C ILE A 23 1.81 8.60 3.76
N ALA A 24 2.37 9.12 2.67
CA ALA A 24 2.60 10.55 2.52
C ALA A 24 1.29 11.33 2.69
N SER A 25 0.20 10.86 2.07
CA SER A 25 -1.11 11.50 2.19
C SER A 25 -1.66 11.50 3.61
N GLY A 26 -1.46 10.42 4.36
CA GLY A 26 -1.85 10.32 5.77
C GLY A 26 -1.06 11.29 6.66
N ILE A 27 0.27 11.33 6.51
CA ILE A 27 1.14 12.26 7.27
C ILE A 27 0.73 13.71 7.01
N MET A 28 0.50 14.06 5.75
CA MET A 28 0.17 15.43 5.35
C MET A 28 -1.17 15.91 5.92
N GLN A 29 -2.13 15.00 6.10
CA GLN A 29 -3.39 15.31 6.79
C GLN A 29 -3.19 15.55 8.29
N LEU A 30 -2.30 14.78 8.94
CA LEU A 30 -2.00 14.99 10.36
C LEU A 30 -1.35 16.35 10.64
N ILE A 31 -0.47 16.82 9.74
CA ILE A 31 0.23 18.11 9.91
C ILE A 31 -0.52 19.31 9.31
N LYS A 32 -1.74 19.11 8.75
CA LYS A 32 -2.62 20.16 8.21
C LYS A 32 -1.90 21.14 7.25
N VAL A 33 -1.32 20.59 6.19
CA VAL A 33 -0.57 21.38 5.20
C VAL A 33 -1.44 22.39 4.44
N ASN A 34 -0.79 23.42 3.87
CA ASN A 34 -1.46 24.45 3.08
C ASN A 34 -2.17 23.88 1.84
N ARG A 35 -3.24 24.55 1.41
CA ARG A 35 -4.10 24.16 0.27
C ARG A 35 -3.33 23.88 -1.03
N THR A 36 -2.26 24.62 -1.30
CA THR A 36 -1.40 24.38 -2.48
C THR A 36 -0.75 23.00 -2.44
N VAL A 37 -0.30 22.58 -1.25
CA VAL A 37 0.36 21.29 -1.05
C VAL A 37 -0.66 20.15 -1.11
N GLU A 38 -1.87 20.35 -0.57
CA GLU A 38 -2.97 19.39 -0.74
C GLU A 38 -3.35 19.18 -2.21
N LEU A 39 -3.34 20.25 -3.01
CA LEU A 39 -3.62 20.18 -4.44
C LEU A 39 -2.53 19.39 -5.18
N ILE A 40 -1.26 19.66 -4.89
CA ILE A 40 -0.13 18.89 -5.45
C ILE A 40 -0.25 17.40 -5.10
N LEU A 41 -0.53 17.10 -3.83
CA LEU A 41 -0.71 15.73 -3.36
C LEU A 41 -1.89 15.03 -4.08
N SER A 42 -2.99 15.74 -4.30
CA SER A 42 -4.16 15.22 -5.02
C SER A 42 -3.81 14.87 -6.46
N VAL A 43 -2.99 15.70 -7.13
CA VAL A 43 -2.48 15.41 -8.48
C VAL A 43 -1.56 14.20 -8.47
N VAL A 44 -0.63 14.09 -7.50
CA VAL A 44 0.24 12.92 -7.34
C VAL A 44 -0.57 11.64 -7.11
N PHE A 45 -1.62 11.71 -6.29
CA PHE A 45 -2.52 10.60 -6.03
C PHE A 45 -3.22 10.15 -7.31
N LEU A 46 -3.72 11.09 -8.11
CA LEU A 46 -4.39 10.81 -9.37
C LEU A 46 -3.44 10.18 -10.39
N ILE A 47 -2.20 10.67 -10.49
CA ILE A 47 -1.14 10.06 -11.31
C ILE A 47 -0.85 8.63 -10.83
N SER A 48 -0.72 8.42 -9.51
CA SER A 48 -0.46 7.09 -8.94
C SER A 48 -1.58 6.11 -9.29
N LEU A 49 -2.84 6.57 -9.27
CA LEU A 49 -4.00 5.77 -9.63
C LEU A 49 -3.96 5.37 -11.11
N CYS A 50 -3.58 6.28 -12.01
CA CYS A 50 -3.35 5.94 -13.43
C CYS A 50 -2.24 4.90 -13.61
N ILE A 51 -1.15 5.00 -12.85
CA ILE A 51 -0.02 4.07 -12.91
C ILE A 51 -0.44 2.65 -12.48
N THR A 52 -1.32 2.52 -11.49
CA THR A 52 -1.86 1.23 -11.03
C THR A 52 -2.58 0.45 -12.13
N PHE A 53 -3.11 1.13 -13.15
CA PHE A 53 -3.77 0.48 -14.27
C PHE A 53 -2.79 -0.08 -15.31
N VAL A 54 -1.56 0.43 -15.38
CA VAL A 54 -0.56 0.03 -16.39
C VAL A 54 -0.32 -1.49 -16.41
N PRO A 55 -0.15 -2.19 -15.27
CA PRO A 55 0.09 -3.63 -15.27
C PRO A 55 -1.08 -4.47 -15.83
N TYR A 56 -2.31 -3.93 -15.90
CA TYR A 56 -3.46 -4.62 -16.47
C TYR A 56 -3.48 -4.57 -18.01
N PHE A 57 -2.79 -3.60 -18.61
CA PHE A 57 -2.72 -3.41 -20.06
C PHE A 57 -1.40 -3.91 -20.67
N VAL A 58 -0.42 -4.26 -19.83
CA VAL A 58 0.91 -4.72 -20.26
C VAL A 58 1.09 -6.20 -19.96
N LYS A 59 1.62 -6.94 -20.95
CA LYS A 59 1.94 -8.37 -20.77
C LYS A 59 2.97 -8.52 -19.66
N THR A 60 2.61 -9.23 -18.61
CA THR A 60 3.48 -9.54 -17.47
C THR A 60 4.04 -10.95 -17.61
N GLU A 61 5.21 -11.22 -17.03
CA GLU A 61 5.71 -12.57 -16.79
C GLU A 61 4.66 -13.47 -16.13
N SER A 62 4.68 -14.76 -16.47
CA SER A 62 3.79 -15.76 -15.87
C SER A 62 4.15 -15.96 -14.41
N GLU A 63 3.15 -15.88 -13.53
CA GLU A 63 3.28 -16.24 -12.12
C GLU A 63 3.40 -17.77 -12.02
N ASP A 64 4.54 -18.26 -11.51
CA ASP A 64 4.72 -19.66 -11.14
C ASP A 64 3.94 -20.00 -9.86
N GLU A 65 3.73 -21.29 -9.58
CA GLU A 65 2.94 -21.74 -8.41
C GLU A 65 3.54 -21.23 -7.09
N LEU A 66 4.88 -21.11 -7.02
CA LEU A 66 5.58 -20.62 -5.84
C LEU A 66 5.36 -19.11 -5.62
N SER A 67 5.43 -18.28 -6.66
CA SER A 67 5.15 -16.84 -6.55
C SER A 67 3.68 -16.58 -6.20
N GLN A 68 2.74 -17.37 -6.72
CA GLN A 68 1.33 -17.28 -6.32
C GLN A 68 1.15 -17.60 -4.84
N HIS A 69 1.73 -18.72 -4.37
CA HIS A 69 1.65 -19.11 -2.96
C HIS A 69 2.26 -18.03 -2.05
N ASN A 70 3.44 -17.52 -2.40
CA ASN A 70 4.13 -16.46 -1.66
C ASN A 70 3.32 -15.15 -1.63
N MET A 71 2.63 -14.82 -2.72
CA MET A 71 1.78 -13.63 -2.80
C MET A 71 0.53 -13.76 -1.93
N GLU A 72 -0.12 -14.92 -1.91
CA GLU A 72 -1.27 -15.18 -1.03
C GLU A 72 -0.85 -15.19 0.44
N LYS A 73 0.31 -15.77 0.76
CA LYS A 73 0.88 -15.72 2.12
C LYS A 73 1.16 -14.28 2.56
N ALA A 74 1.78 -13.47 1.72
CA ALA A 74 2.00 -12.05 1.99
C ALA A 74 0.68 -11.31 2.21
N ARG A 75 -0.35 -11.59 1.39
CA ARG A 75 -1.68 -10.99 1.51
C ARG A 75 -2.36 -11.34 2.84
N SER A 76 -2.27 -12.60 3.27
CA SER A 76 -2.83 -13.06 4.55
C SER A 76 -2.19 -12.33 5.73
N ILE A 77 -0.85 -12.28 5.78
CA ILE A 77 -0.11 -11.61 6.86
C ILE A 77 -0.46 -10.12 6.90
N VAL A 78 -0.53 -9.46 5.75
CA VAL A 78 -0.89 -8.04 5.66
C VAL A 78 -2.32 -7.79 6.15
N LEU A 79 -3.26 -8.69 5.84
CA LEU A 79 -4.63 -8.59 6.33
C LEU A 79 -4.68 -8.72 7.86
N GLU A 80 -3.94 -9.67 8.43
CA GLU A 80 -3.85 -9.84 9.89
C GLU A 80 -3.28 -8.59 10.57
N ILE A 81 -2.21 -8.00 10.02
CA ILE A 81 -1.61 -6.76 10.53
C ILE A 81 -2.60 -5.59 10.43
N LEU A 82 -3.34 -5.48 9.32
CA LEU A 82 -4.37 -4.45 9.15
C LEU A 82 -5.47 -4.57 10.19
N VAL A 83 -6.00 -5.78 10.39
CA VAL A 83 -7.03 -6.05 11.39
C VAL A 83 -6.51 -5.69 12.78
N LEU A 84 -5.31 -6.15 13.15
CA LEU A 84 -4.68 -5.82 14.43
C LEU A 84 -4.51 -4.31 14.62
N GLY A 85 -4.05 -3.61 13.59
CA GLY A 85 -3.88 -2.15 13.61
C GLY A 85 -5.22 -1.44 13.84
N MET A 86 -6.26 -1.81 13.08
CA MET A 86 -7.60 -1.26 13.24
C MET A 86 -8.18 -1.52 14.63
N THR A 87 -8.07 -2.75 15.15
CA THR A 87 -8.53 -3.11 16.50
C THR A 87 -7.82 -2.27 17.57
N THR A 88 -6.50 -2.07 17.42
CA THR A 88 -5.71 -1.25 18.33
C THR A 88 -6.17 0.22 18.30
N CYS A 89 -6.42 0.79 17.12
CA CYS A 89 -6.94 2.15 16.98
C CYS A 89 -8.31 2.32 17.65
N ILE A 90 -9.21 1.35 17.49
CA ILE A 90 -10.55 1.37 18.13
C ILE A 90 -10.42 1.30 19.65
N LEU A 91 -9.56 0.42 20.17
CA LEU A 91 -9.33 0.27 21.60
C LEU A 91 -8.78 1.56 22.23
N ILE A 92 -7.79 2.19 21.59
CA ILE A 92 -7.25 3.50 22.02
C ILE A 92 -8.35 4.57 21.99
N SER A 93 -9.15 4.61 20.92
CA SER A 93 -10.26 5.56 20.81
C SER A 93 -11.27 5.42 21.94
N THR A 94 -11.56 4.18 22.34
CA THR A 94 -12.57 3.86 23.37
C THR A 94 -12.06 4.24 24.76
N ILE A 95 -10.79 3.94 25.07
CA ILE A 95 -10.20 4.24 26.39
C ILE A 95 -10.00 5.75 26.55
N SER A 96 -9.66 6.45 25.47
CA SER A 96 -9.20 7.81 25.58
C SER A 96 -10.31 8.85 25.84
N ASN A 97 -11.60 8.50 25.72
CA ASN A 97 -12.83 9.33 25.91
C ASN A 97 -12.88 10.72 25.23
N ASN A 98 -11.76 11.32 24.82
CA ASN A 98 -11.56 12.67 24.34
C ASN A 98 -10.58 12.76 23.14
N MET A 99 -9.85 11.69 22.78
CA MET A 99 -9.04 11.73 21.56
C MET A 99 -9.93 11.58 20.34
N LEU A 100 -10.17 12.70 19.66
CA LEU A 100 -10.66 12.73 18.29
C LEU A 100 -9.54 12.17 17.38
N ILE A 101 -9.50 10.85 17.24
CA ILE A 101 -8.64 10.20 16.26
C ILE A 101 -9.15 10.60 14.88
N ASP A 102 -8.29 11.25 14.08
CA ASP A 102 -8.59 11.50 12.67
C ASP A 102 -8.58 10.16 11.92
N PHE A 103 -9.77 9.55 11.83
CA PHE A 103 -9.96 8.26 11.19
C PHE A 103 -9.52 8.27 9.73
N LYS A 104 -9.66 9.42 9.03
CA LYS A 104 -9.25 9.54 7.64
C LYS A 104 -7.73 9.43 7.52
N ALA A 105 -6.99 10.18 8.34
CA ALA A 105 -5.54 10.14 8.34
C ALA A 105 -5.01 8.76 8.76
N VAL A 106 -5.59 8.16 9.80
CA VAL A 106 -5.22 6.84 10.30
C VAL A 106 -5.45 5.76 9.25
N MET A 107 -6.60 5.77 8.57
CA MET A 107 -6.90 4.79 7.52
C MET A 107 -5.93 4.92 6.34
N LEU A 108 -5.56 6.14 5.95
CA LEU A 108 -4.56 6.36 4.89
C LEU A 108 -3.19 5.79 5.28
N LEU A 109 -2.76 6.00 6.52
CA LEU A 109 -1.51 5.43 7.04
C LEU A 109 -1.56 3.90 7.10
N LEU A 110 -2.61 3.32 7.68
CA LEU A 110 -2.75 1.87 7.81
C LEU A 110 -2.76 1.18 6.45
N ALA A 111 -3.56 1.67 5.52
CA ALA A 111 -3.62 1.10 4.17
C ALA A 111 -2.29 1.31 3.42
N GLY A 112 -1.64 2.46 3.58
CA GLY A 112 -0.33 2.69 2.98
C GLY A 112 0.75 1.74 3.50
N VAL A 113 0.79 1.50 4.82
CA VAL A 113 1.68 0.50 5.45
C VAL A 113 1.36 -0.90 4.94
N ALA A 114 0.09 -1.25 4.78
CA ALA A 114 -0.32 -2.56 4.26
C ALA A 114 0.16 -2.80 2.82
N TYR A 115 -0.02 -1.81 1.93
CA TYR A 115 0.49 -1.87 0.57
C TYR A 115 2.01 -2.01 0.53
N LEU A 116 2.73 -1.22 1.35
CA LEU A 116 4.18 -1.28 1.40
C LEU A 116 4.68 -2.63 1.94
N LEU A 117 4.06 -3.14 3.01
CA LEU A 117 4.38 -4.45 3.58
C LEU A 117 4.13 -5.58 2.59
N LYS A 118 3.02 -5.52 1.83
CA LYS A 118 2.74 -6.50 0.79
C LYS A 118 3.86 -6.55 -0.26
N TYR A 119 4.38 -5.39 -0.67
CA TYR A 119 5.52 -5.31 -1.58
C TYR A 119 6.80 -5.87 -0.98
N ILE A 120 7.13 -5.48 0.26
CA ILE A 120 8.33 -5.94 0.97
C ILE A 120 8.30 -7.46 1.16
N LEU A 121 7.17 -8.02 1.61
CA LEU A 121 6.99 -9.45 1.80
C LEU A 121 7.08 -10.21 0.48
N PHE A 122 6.53 -9.65 -0.60
CA PHE A 122 6.69 -10.23 -1.95
C PHE A 122 8.17 -10.36 -2.32
N ILE A 123 8.96 -9.28 -2.20
CA ILE A 123 10.40 -9.32 -2.51
C ILE A 123 11.13 -10.32 -1.60
N TYR A 124 10.77 -10.34 -0.31
CA TYR A 124 11.39 -11.24 0.67
C TYR A 124 11.16 -12.70 0.30
N TYR A 125 9.92 -13.09 -0.01
CA TYR A 125 9.60 -14.47 -0.36
C TYR A 125 10.11 -14.88 -1.73
N GLU A 126 10.16 -13.96 -2.69
CA GLU A 126 10.76 -14.21 -4.01
C GLU A 126 12.26 -14.53 -3.89
N LYS A 127 13.00 -13.80 -3.04
CA LYS A 127 14.43 -14.07 -2.78
C LYS A 127 14.72 -15.40 -2.06
N VAL A 128 13.73 -15.95 -1.36
CA VAL A 128 13.88 -17.24 -0.64
C VAL A 128 13.51 -18.42 -1.54
N GLY A 129 12.87 -18.17 -2.68
CA GLY A 129 12.54 -19.16 -3.70
C GLY A 129 13.60 -19.36 -4.79
N ASP A 130 14.57 -18.44 -4.90
CA ASP A 130 15.79 -18.57 -5.72
C ASP A 130 16.90 -19.33 -4.95
#